data_AF-A0A098G0B2-F1
#
_entry.id   AF-A0A098G0B2-F1
#
_cell.length_a   1.000
_cell.length_b   1.000
_cell.length_c   1.000
_cell.angle_alpha   90.00
_cell.angle_beta   90.00
_cell.angle_gamma   90.00
#
_symmetry.space_group_name_H-M   'P 1'
#
loop_
_entity.id
_entity.type
_entity.pdbx_description
1 polymer ?
#
loop_
_entity_poly.entity_id
_entity_poly.type
_entity_poly.pdbx_seq_one_letter_code
_entity_poly.pdbx_strand_id
1 'polypeptide(L)'
;MSTKRNDTLNALEATKDIWNEMTFGGLVRSLRMSDEITQIELANRVGVSKQFLSDVEHNRKDVGIALQKKYLMLLVILSSPL
;
A
#
# COMPACT_ATOMS: atom_id res chain seq x y z
N MET A 1 -28.54 34.69 -10.23
CA MET A 1 -28.22 33.24 -10.32
C MET A 1 -27.24 32.93 -9.21
N SER A 2 -27.61 32.05 -8.28
CA SER A 2 -26.77 31.69 -7.13
C SER A 2 -26.10 30.35 -7.41
N THR A 3 -24.78 30.34 -7.54
CA THR A 3 -23.99 29.11 -7.52
C THR A 3 -23.25 29.04 -6.19
N LYS A 4 -23.95 28.58 -5.14
CA LYS A 4 -23.25 27.92 -4.03
C LYS A 4 -23.00 26.48 -4.46
N ARG A 5 -21.91 26.26 -5.20
CA ARG A 5 -21.33 24.92 -5.32
C ARG A 5 -20.65 24.61 -3.99
N ASN A 6 -21.27 23.76 -3.18
CA ASN A 6 -20.54 23.12 -2.10
C ASN A 6 -19.72 21.99 -2.72
N ASP A 7 -18.60 22.35 -3.37
CA ASP A 7 -17.68 21.41 -4.04
C ASP A 7 -16.81 20.67 -3.01
N THR A 8 -17.39 20.25 -1.89
CA THR A 8 -16.74 19.35 -0.95
C THR A 8 -16.80 17.94 -1.54
N LEU A 9 -15.74 17.57 -2.26
CA LEU A 9 -15.56 16.23 -2.78
C LEU A 9 -15.21 15.29 -1.62
N ASN A 10 -16.00 14.24 -1.41
CA ASN A 10 -15.65 13.20 -0.46
C ASN A 10 -14.47 12.38 -1.05
N ALA A 11 -13.29 12.48 -0.42
CA ALA A 11 -12.08 11.82 -0.89
C ALA A 11 -12.21 10.28 -0.97
N LEU A 12 -13.00 9.67 -0.08
CA LEU A 12 -13.24 8.23 -0.11
C LEU A 12 -14.04 7.85 -1.35
N GLU A 13 -15.15 8.55 -1.62
CA GLU A 13 -15.98 8.28 -2.81
C GLU A 13 -15.22 8.62 -4.10
N ALA A 14 -14.42 9.69 -4.11
CA ALA A 14 -13.62 10.09 -5.27
C ALA A 14 -12.50 9.09 -5.62
N THR A 15 -12.06 8.27 -4.66
CA THR A 15 -10.99 7.29 -4.86
C THR A 15 -11.50 5.85 -4.87
N LYS A 16 -12.82 5.64 -4.76
CA LYS A 16 -13.44 4.32 -4.60
C LYS A 16 -13.05 3.33 -5.68
N ASP A 17 -13.00 3.77 -6.93
CA ASP A 17 -12.60 2.93 -8.07
C ASP A 17 -11.14 2.49 -7.95
N ILE A 18 -10.27 3.36 -7.45
CA ILE A 18 -8.85 3.02 -7.19
C ILE A 18 -8.75 1.95 -6.09
N TRP A 19 -9.55 2.07 -5.03
CA TRP A 19 -9.57 1.09 -3.94
C TRP A 19 -10.13 -0.27 -4.37
N ASN A 20 -11.16 -0.28 -5.20
CA ASN A 20 -11.79 -1.52 -5.67
C ASN A 20 -10.88 -2.34 -6.59
N GLU A 21 -10.05 -1.67 -7.38
CA GLU A 21 -9.07 -2.31 -8.28
C GLU A 21 -7.70 -2.55 -7.60
N MET A 22 -7.52 -2.11 -6.35
CA MET A 22 -6.26 -2.23 -5.63
C MET A 22 -5.97 -3.69 -5.26
N THR A 23 -4.79 -4.16 -5.68
CA THR A 23 -4.26 -5.46 -5.26
C THR A 23 -3.42 -5.33 -4.00
N PHE A 24 -3.28 -6.42 -3.24
CA PHE A 24 -2.37 -6.44 -2.09
C PHE A 24 -0.92 -6.07 -2.49
N GLY A 25 -0.42 -6.62 -3.60
CA GLY A 25 0.90 -6.29 -4.12
C GLY A 25 1.04 -4.80 -4.49
N GLY A 26 0.01 -4.25 -5.13
CA GLY A 26 -0.06 -2.83 -5.45
C GLY A 26 -0.04 -1.92 -4.22
N LEU A 27 -0.76 -2.31 -3.16
CA LEU A 27 -0.77 -1.59 -1.89
C LEU A 27 0.61 -1.62 -1.22
N VAL A 28 1.24 -2.79 -1.12
CA VAL A 28 2.59 -2.93 -0.54
C VAL A 28 3.60 -2.06 -1.29
N ARG A 29 3.56 -2.10 -2.62
CA ARG A 29 4.44 -1.27 -3.46
C ARG A 29 4.21 0.23 -3.24
N SER A 30 2.94 0.66 -3.20
CA SER A 30 2.59 2.06 -3.03
C SER A 30 3.07 2.61 -1.69
N LEU A 31 2.84 1.87 -0.60
CA LEU A 31 3.32 2.25 0.73
C LEU A 31 4.85 2.27 0.79
N ARG A 32 5.52 1.25 0.24
CA ARG A 32 6.99 1.22 0.17
C ARG A 32 7.56 2.44 -0.55
N MET A 33 6.95 2.81 -1.68
CA MET A 33 7.39 3.96 -2.47
C MET A 33 7.09 5.28 -1.77
N SER A 34 5.97 5.37 -1.03
CA SER A 34 5.65 6.53 -0.19
C SER A 34 6.67 6.74 0.93
N ASP A 35 7.25 5.67 1.46
CA ASP A 35 8.30 5.71 2.48
C ASP A 35 9.72 5.87 1.88
N GLU A 36 9.83 6.01 0.56
CA GLU A 36 11.09 6.16 -0.19
C GLU A 36 12.14 5.05 0.03
N ILE A 37 11.72 3.85 0.46
CA ILE A 37 12.63 2.72 0.69
C ILE A 37 12.70 1.77 -0.51
N THR A 38 13.86 1.13 -0.68
CA THR A 38 14.10 0.13 -1.71
C THR A 38 13.41 -1.20 -1.39
N GLN A 39 13.23 -2.04 -2.41
CA GLN A 39 12.74 -3.42 -2.22
C GLN A 39 13.68 -4.24 -1.30
N ILE A 40 14.99 -4.00 -1.37
CA ILE A 40 15.95 -4.72 -0.53
C ILE A 40 15.75 -4.36 0.94
N GLU A 41 15.58 -3.07 1.26
CA GLU A 41 15.34 -2.62 2.63
C GLU A 41 14.04 -3.17 3.20
N LEU A 42 12.94 -3.10 2.44
CA LEU A 42 11.66 -3.66 2.90
C LEU A 42 11.75 -5.18 3.08
N ALA A 43 12.36 -5.90 2.14
CA ALA A 43 12.54 -7.34 2.23
C ALA A 43 13.35 -7.73 3.48
N ASN A 44 14.41 -7.00 3.79
CA ASN A 44 15.22 -7.21 4.99
C ASN A 44 14.40 -6.95 6.28
N ARG A 45 13.62 -5.87 6.33
CA ARG A 45 12.75 -5.54 7.48
C ARG A 45 11.68 -6.61 7.72
N VAL A 46 11.08 -7.13 6.64
CA VAL A 46 10.05 -8.18 6.71
C VAL A 46 10.66 -9.57 6.93
N GLY A 47 11.94 -9.77 6.62
CA GLY A 47 12.62 -11.06 6.73
C GLY A 47 12.25 -12.01 5.59
N VAL A 48 12.20 -11.50 4.36
CA VAL A 48 11.96 -12.27 3.13
C VAL A 48 13.03 -11.96 2.09
N SER A 49 13.10 -12.74 1.01
CA SER A 49 14.00 -12.40 -0.10
C SER A 49 13.47 -11.24 -0.94
N LYS A 50 14.37 -10.45 -1.54
CA LYS A 50 14.00 -9.40 -2.50
C LYS A 50 13.20 -9.94 -3.68
N GLN A 51 13.53 -11.14 -4.16
CA GLN A 51 12.79 -11.79 -5.25
C GLN A 51 11.34 -12.08 -4.83
N PHE A 52 11.15 -12.61 -3.62
CA PHE A 52 9.82 -12.86 -3.08
C PHE A 52 9.01 -11.57 -2.96
N LEU A 53 9.59 -10.49 -2.40
CA LEU A 53 8.92 -9.19 -2.35
C LEU A 53 8.56 -8.67 -3.75
N SER A 54 9.47 -8.80 -4.71
CA SER A 54 9.21 -8.42 -6.10
C SER A 54 8.04 -9.20 -6.69
N ASP A 55 7.95 -10.51 -6.45
CA ASP A 55 6.83 -11.32 -6.93
C ASP A 55 5.51 -10.94 -6.27
N VAL A 56 5.53 -10.56 -4.98
CA VAL A 56 4.37 -10.02 -4.28
C VAL A 56 3.93 -8.68 -4.85
N GLU A 57 4.83 -7.70 -5.00
CA GLU A 57 4.52 -6.36 -5.51
C GLU A 57 3.96 -6.34 -6.93
N HIS A 58 4.23 -7.39 -7.70
CA HIS A 58 3.74 -7.55 -9.07
C HIS A 58 2.61 -8.59 -9.18
N ASN A 59 2.02 -9.01 -8.06
CA ASN A 59 0.92 -9.97 -8.01
C ASN A 59 1.23 -11.31 -8.71
N ARG A 60 2.51 -11.72 -8.73
CA ARG A 60 2.96 -13.01 -9.27
C ARG A 60 2.95 -14.12 -8.22
N LYS A 61 2.74 -13.78 -6.95
CA LYS A 61 2.77 -14.74 -5.85
C LYS A 61 1.78 -14.38 -4.75
N ASP A 62 0.96 -15.35 -4.37
CA ASP A 62 0.07 -15.25 -3.22
C ASP A 62 0.86 -15.36 -1.90
N VAL A 63 0.38 -14.64 -0.90
CA VAL A 63 0.94 -14.61 0.44
C VAL A 63 -0.07 -15.08 1.47
N GLY A 64 0.36 -15.95 2.37
CA GLY A 64 -0.46 -16.38 3.49
C GLY A 64 -0.78 -15.22 4.45
N ILE A 65 -1.92 -15.32 5.14
CA ILE A 65 -2.47 -14.28 6.03
C ILE A 65 -1.45 -13.82 7.09
N ALA A 66 -0.63 -14.72 7.64
CA ALA A 66 0.38 -14.37 8.64
C ALA A 66 1.43 -13.38 8.10
N LEU A 67 1.85 -13.55 6.84
CA LEU A 67 2.83 -12.69 6.22
C LEU A 67 2.23 -11.34 5.79
N GLN A 68 0.97 -11.34 5.33
CA GLN A 68 0.21 -10.12 5.06
C GLN A 68 0.11 -9.22 6.30
N LYS A 69 -0.20 -9.82 7.47
CA LYS A 69 -0.24 -9.09 8.75
C LYS A 69 1.12 -8.49 9.11
N LYS A 70 2.21 -9.21 8.87
CA LYS A 70 3.58 -8.71 9.13
C LYS A 70 3.93 -7.52 8.23
N TYR A 71 3.59 -7.58 6.94
CA TYR A 71 3.76 -6.46 6.00
C TYR A 71 2.98 -5.23 6.44
N LEU A 72 1.69 -5.41 6.73
CA LEU A 72 0.81 -4.30 7.10
C LEU A 72 1.26 -3.65 8.41
N MET A 73 1.64 -4.44 9.41
CA MET A 73 2.16 -3.93 10.68
C MET A 73 3.44 -3.11 10.51
N LEU A 74 4.36 -3.56 9.65
CA LEU A 74 5.61 -2.83 9.39
C LEU A 74 5.39 -1.53 8.60
N LEU A 75 4.49 -1.52 7.61
CA LEU A 75 4.23 -0.33 6.79
C LEU A 75 3.38 0.71 7.55
N VAL A 76 2.40 0.29 8.37
CA VAL A 76 1.58 1.21 9.17
C VAL A 76 2.39 1.94 10.25
N ILE A 77 3.41 1.29 10.82
CA ILE A 77 4.32 1.92 11.80
C ILE A 77 5.23 2.98 11.14
N LEU A 78 5.57 2.82 9.86
CA LEU A 78 6.43 3.77 9.13
C LEU A 78 5.68 5.03 8.68
N SER A 79 4.39 4.89 8.37
CA SER A 79 3.54 6.01 7.92
C SER A 79 2.86 6.79 9.06
N SER A 80 3.08 6.39 10.33
CA SER A 80 2.56 7.12 11.50
C SER A 80 3.54 8.20 11.93
N PRO A 81 3.21 9.50 11.82
CA PRO A 81 4.03 10.54 12.43
C PRO A 81 3.92 10.40 13.96
N LEU A 82 5.06 10.42 14.64
CA LEU A 82 5.14 10.73 16.07
C LEU A 82 4.65 12.15 16.32
#